data_AF-A0AA39NGC5-F1
#
_entry.id   AF-A0AA39NGC5-F1
#
_cell.length_a   1.000
_cell.length_b   1.000
_cell.length_c   1.000
_cell.angle_alpha   90.00
_cell.angle_beta   90.00
_cell.angle_gamma   90.00
#
_symmetry.space_group_name_H-M   'P 1'
#
loop_
_entity.id
_entity.type
_entity.pdbx_description
1 polymer ?
#
loop_
_entity_poly.entity_id
_entity_poly.type
_entity_poly.pdbx_seq_one_letter_code
_entity_poly.pdbx_strand_id
1 'polypeptide(L)'
;MFIPDTLQSSRHPLLILQSSVAQSTLSLLRKVIETSPGNKGKHTGETLLFCLLHLPSSLINQDTTGVTVYDRIGSVPGYDDSWIDPRDFISNAVENCPSQQLHVVIDSVDTLLSDIGSAAESYKFLRKSLVQLLARPGPSRLTLHLQNTCPLLPLLVQTSFSSTLAQLIAHPPALLLHLATEYLTPPPPASPEPKFWGVFLPVSERESDLERIIFGQDGEGSGASGEFVVEVILRGGGDHSGRRKAVERVLEGWDVAKSSPVELTSMESLKKVFSKTSVEEAAPDPTQNLSFNLNLTPSQQQARSQVPLPYAHEGKALETPAPTAGSILYDPDSADDIDDDDPDEDLDI
;
A
#
# COMPACT_ATOMS: atom_id res chain seq x y z
N MET A 1 -10.92 5.48 -0.76
CA MET A 1 -10.14 4.85 0.32
C MET A 1 -10.29 3.34 0.23
N PHE A 2 -9.18 2.62 0.14
CA PHE A 2 -9.04 1.18 0.00
C PHE A 2 -9.15 0.45 1.34
N ILE A 3 -8.82 1.09 2.47
CA ILE A 3 -8.93 0.44 3.79
C ILE A 3 -10.37 -0.02 4.09
N PRO A 4 -11.44 0.82 4.00
CA PRO A 4 -12.80 0.38 4.29
C PRO A 4 -13.21 -0.84 3.47
N ASP A 5 -12.92 -0.78 2.17
CA ASP A 5 -13.21 -1.86 1.23
C ASP A 5 -12.43 -3.12 1.62
N THR A 6 -11.14 -3.00 1.94
CA THR A 6 -10.30 -4.13 2.31
C THR A 6 -10.75 -4.77 3.62
N LEU A 7 -11.15 -3.99 4.62
CA LEU A 7 -11.60 -4.51 5.91
C LEU A 7 -12.95 -5.23 5.79
N GLN A 8 -13.87 -4.74 4.97
CA GLN A 8 -15.23 -5.28 4.85
C GLN A 8 -15.41 -6.32 3.74
N SER A 9 -14.54 -6.32 2.74
CA SER A 9 -14.70 -7.13 1.53
C SER A 9 -14.25 -8.57 1.73
N SER A 10 -15.07 -9.50 1.23
CA SER A 10 -14.70 -10.90 1.06
C SER A 10 -14.03 -11.20 -0.29
N ARG A 11 -13.66 -10.18 -1.08
CA ARG A 11 -12.97 -10.37 -2.37
C ARG A 11 -11.58 -10.99 -2.19
N HIS A 12 -10.93 -10.71 -1.06
CA HIS A 12 -9.64 -11.27 -0.71
C HIS A 12 -9.83 -12.26 0.44
N PRO A 13 -9.82 -13.58 0.16
CA PRO A 13 -9.98 -14.62 1.18
C PRO A 13 -8.82 -14.66 2.16
N LEU A 14 -7.67 -14.06 1.82
CA LEU A 14 -6.53 -13.88 2.70
C LEU A 14 -6.32 -12.38 2.98
N LEU A 15 -6.33 -12.02 4.27
CA LEU A 15 -5.89 -10.73 4.78
C LEU A 15 -4.67 -10.91 5.67
N ILE A 16 -3.62 -10.16 5.38
CA ILE A 16 -2.42 -10.08 6.22
C ILE A 16 -2.36 -8.69 6.85
N LEU A 17 -2.25 -8.64 8.18
CA LEU A 17 -1.99 -7.44 8.94
C LEU A 17 -0.56 -7.50 9.46
N GLN A 18 0.32 -6.70 8.89
CA GLN A 18 1.74 -6.70 9.22
C GLN A 18 2.07 -5.53 10.17
N SER A 19 2.40 -5.89 11.40
CA SER A 19 2.97 -4.98 12.40
C SER A 19 4.49 -4.94 12.31
N SER A 20 5.09 -3.96 12.97
CA SER A 20 6.50 -3.94 13.33
C SER A 20 6.62 -3.52 14.80
N VAL A 21 7.85 -3.56 15.33
CA VAL A 21 8.16 -2.99 16.65
C VAL A 21 7.85 -1.48 16.70
N ALA A 22 8.02 -0.78 15.58
CA ALA A 22 7.77 0.65 15.48
C ALA A 22 6.28 1.01 15.40
N GLN A 23 5.45 0.20 14.73
CA GLN A 23 4.04 0.49 14.53
C GLN A 23 3.17 -0.77 14.43
N SER A 24 2.08 -0.80 15.20
CA SER A 24 1.17 -1.94 15.27
C SER A 24 -0.09 -1.77 14.42
N THR A 25 -0.56 -2.87 13.83
CA THR A 25 -1.85 -2.99 13.12
C THR A 25 -3.01 -3.43 14.03
N LEU A 26 -2.84 -3.47 15.36
CA LEU A 26 -3.87 -3.98 16.28
C LEU A 26 -5.21 -3.19 16.20
N SER A 27 -5.17 -1.88 15.97
CA SER A 27 -6.40 -1.09 15.76
C SER A 27 -7.15 -1.52 14.48
N LEU A 28 -6.41 -1.87 13.42
CA LEU A 28 -7.00 -2.45 12.20
C LEU A 28 -7.58 -3.82 12.48
N LEU A 29 -6.87 -4.68 13.24
CA LEU A 29 -7.34 -6.00 13.64
C LEU A 29 -8.67 -5.91 14.41
N ARG A 30 -8.78 -5.01 15.39
CA ARG A 30 -10.05 -4.72 16.07
C ARG A 30 -11.14 -4.36 15.06
N LYS A 31 -10.84 -3.49 14.10
CA LYS A 31 -11.81 -3.09 13.08
C LYS A 31 -12.26 -4.23 12.19
N VAL A 32 -11.34 -5.12 11.81
CA VAL A 32 -11.63 -6.34 11.05
C VAL A 32 -12.62 -7.22 11.82
N ILE A 33 -12.42 -7.40 13.13
CA ILE A 33 -13.31 -8.20 13.98
C ILE A 33 -14.67 -7.53 14.14
N GLU A 34 -14.72 -6.21 14.38
CA GLU A 34 -15.97 -5.44 14.52
C GLU A 34 -16.85 -5.50 13.28
N THR A 35 -16.23 -5.47 12.09
CA THR A 35 -16.94 -5.42 10.80
C THR A 35 -17.30 -6.81 10.25
N SER A 36 -16.97 -7.87 10.98
CA SER A 36 -17.17 -9.26 10.58
C SER A 36 -18.66 -9.60 10.36
N PRO A 37 -18.99 -10.48 9.41
CA PRO A 37 -20.37 -10.77 8.97
C PRO A 37 -21.38 -11.14 10.07
N GLY A 38 -20.94 -11.68 11.21
CA GLY A 38 -21.82 -12.04 12.33
C GLY A 38 -22.45 -10.84 13.06
N ASN A 39 -21.86 -9.64 12.93
CA ASN A 39 -22.24 -8.47 13.72
C ASN A 39 -23.39 -7.65 13.07
N LYS A 40 -23.78 -7.96 11.82
CA LYS A 40 -24.85 -7.27 11.08
C LYS A 40 -26.08 -8.16 10.88
N GLY A 41 -26.72 -8.55 11.99
CA GLY A 41 -28.16 -8.84 12.19
C GLY A 41 -29.00 -9.68 11.20
N LYS A 42 -28.48 -10.13 10.05
CA LYS A 42 -29.24 -10.84 9.00
C LYS A 42 -28.47 -11.96 8.30
N HIS A 43 -27.15 -12.07 8.50
CA HIS A 43 -26.33 -13.12 7.89
C HIS A 43 -25.83 -14.11 8.93
N THR A 44 -25.90 -15.40 8.61
CA THR A 44 -25.47 -16.53 9.43
C THR A 44 -23.95 -16.70 9.43
N GLY A 45 -23.18 -15.61 9.46
CA GLY A 45 -21.72 -15.64 9.46
C GLY A 45 -21.17 -15.76 10.88
N GLU A 46 -20.09 -16.51 11.05
CA GLU A 46 -19.41 -16.67 12.34
C GLU A 46 -17.95 -16.25 12.23
N THR A 47 -17.43 -15.63 13.28
CA THR A 47 -16.01 -15.27 13.41
C THR A 47 -15.37 -16.13 14.47
N LEU A 48 -14.29 -16.83 14.14
CA LEU A 48 -13.46 -17.53 15.12
C LEU A 48 -12.22 -16.67 15.36
N LEU A 49 -12.07 -16.17 16.59
CA LEU A 49 -10.90 -15.41 17.02
C LEU A 49 -10.00 -16.30 17.88
N PHE A 50 -8.80 -16.57 17.40
CA PHE A 50 -7.78 -17.30 18.14
C PHE A 50 -6.79 -16.30 18.74
N CYS A 51 -6.83 -16.18 20.07
CA CYS A 51 -5.97 -15.31 20.86
C CYS A 51 -4.77 -16.12 21.39
N LEU A 52 -3.66 -16.04 20.68
CA LEU A 52 -2.40 -16.71 21.02
C LEU A 52 -1.43 -15.76 21.76
N LEU A 53 -1.51 -14.45 21.48
CA LEU A 53 -0.60 -13.45 22.07
C LEU A 53 -1.34 -12.31 22.76
N HIS A 54 -2.47 -11.87 22.20
CA HIS A 54 -3.18 -10.68 22.64
C HIS A 54 -4.43 -11.04 23.43
N LEU A 55 -4.56 -10.43 24.61
CA LEU A 55 -5.74 -10.56 25.48
C LEU A 55 -7.03 -10.33 24.69
N PRO A 56 -8.06 -11.18 24.81
CA PRO A 56 -9.33 -10.97 24.11
C PRO A 56 -9.91 -9.57 24.34
N SER A 57 -9.86 -9.07 25.58
CA SER A 57 -10.33 -7.71 25.94
C SER A 57 -9.58 -6.57 25.24
N SER A 58 -8.41 -6.85 24.65
CA SER A 58 -7.66 -5.88 23.84
C SER A 58 -8.07 -5.87 22.37
N LEU A 59 -8.81 -6.89 21.92
CA LEU A 59 -9.23 -7.09 20.54
C LEU A 59 -10.75 -6.93 20.34
N ILE A 60 -11.54 -7.25 21.35
CA ILE A 60 -13.01 -7.20 21.31
C ILE A 60 -13.58 -6.39 22.47
N ASN A 61 -14.72 -5.76 22.22
CA ASN A 61 -15.51 -5.10 23.25
C ASN A 61 -16.50 -6.09 23.85
N GLN A 62 -17.01 -5.83 25.06
CA GLN A 62 -17.96 -6.73 25.74
C GLN A 62 -19.25 -6.94 24.94
N ASP A 63 -19.64 -5.98 24.10
CA ASP A 63 -20.86 -6.02 23.30
C ASP A 63 -20.66 -6.67 21.92
N THR A 64 -19.47 -7.21 21.62
CA THR A 64 -19.20 -7.83 20.31
C THR A 64 -19.98 -9.15 20.17
N THR A 65 -20.87 -9.22 19.18
CA THR A 65 -21.68 -10.41 18.88
C THR A 65 -21.18 -11.15 17.64
N GLY A 66 -21.43 -12.46 17.56
CA GLY A 66 -21.05 -13.27 16.40
C GLY A 66 -19.54 -13.57 16.30
N VAL A 67 -18.82 -13.47 17.42
CA VAL A 67 -17.41 -13.81 17.55
C VAL A 67 -17.25 -14.88 18.64
N THR A 68 -16.73 -16.04 18.25
CA THR A 68 -16.35 -17.12 19.16
C THR A 68 -14.86 -16.99 19.44
N VAL A 69 -14.52 -16.77 20.71
CA VAL A 69 -13.13 -16.52 21.15
C VAL A 69 -12.49 -17.79 21.71
N TYR A 70 -11.30 -18.10 21.25
CA TYR A 70 -10.42 -19.13 21.78
C TYR A 70 -9.21 -18.46 22.43
N ASP A 71 -9.28 -18.25 23.73
CA ASP A 71 -8.18 -17.71 24.53
C ASP A 71 -7.17 -18.81 24.86
N ARG A 72 -5.93 -18.63 24.40
CA ARG A 72 -4.81 -19.58 24.56
C ARG A 72 -3.52 -18.92 25.01
N ILE A 73 -3.58 -17.68 25.49
CA ILE A 73 -2.39 -16.92 25.92
C ILE A 73 -1.65 -17.62 27.06
N GLY A 74 -2.39 -18.29 27.95
CA GLY A 74 -1.81 -19.05 29.07
C GLY A 74 -1.32 -20.46 28.70
N SER A 75 -1.64 -20.97 27.51
CA SER A 75 -1.35 -22.34 27.10
C SER A 75 0.00 -22.41 26.39
N VAL A 76 1.09 -22.32 27.16
CA VAL A 76 2.46 -22.25 26.62
C VAL A 76 3.10 -23.66 26.53
N PRO A 77 3.65 -24.06 25.37
CA PRO A 77 4.29 -25.36 25.21
C PRO A 77 5.40 -25.58 26.24
N GLY A 78 5.34 -26.71 26.97
CA GLY A 78 6.33 -27.09 27.98
C GLY A 78 6.14 -26.45 29.37
N TYR A 79 5.16 -25.56 29.54
CA TYR A 79 4.80 -24.97 30.84
C TYR A 79 3.38 -25.32 31.31
N ASP A 80 2.51 -25.74 30.39
CA ASP A 80 1.15 -26.20 30.67
C ASP A 80 1.04 -27.71 30.41
N ASP A 81 0.72 -28.49 31.45
CA ASP A 81 0.49 -29.94 31.35
C ASP A 81 -0.73 -30.27 30.46
N SER A 82 -1.63 -29.31 30.28
CA SER A 82 -2.82 -29.41 29.43
C SER A 82 -2.64 -28.75 28.06
N TRP A 83 -1.39 -28.45 27.67
CA TRP A 83 -1.10 -27.86 26.36
C TRP A 83 -1.64 -28.74 25.22
N ILE A 84 -2.31 -28.09 24.27
CA ILE A 84 -2.85 -28.70 23.05
C ILE A 84 -2.18 -28.02 21.86
N ASP A 85 -1.73 -28.82 20.90
CA ASP A 85 -1.17 -28.30 19.65
C ASP A 85 -2.15 -27.34 18.99
N PRO A 86 -1.70 -26.11 18.63
CA PRO A 86 -2.59 -25.13 18.03
C PRO A 86 -3.22 -25.59 16.71
N ARG A 87 -2.55 -26.49 15.98
CA ARG A 87 -3.10 -27.07 14.76
C ARG A 87 -4.38 -27.84 15.05
N ASP A 88 -4.42 -28.59 16.14
CA ASP A 88 -5.53 -29.48 16.47
C ASP A 88 -6.76 -28.69 16.89
N PHE A 89 -6.65 -27.77 17.85
CA PHE A 89 -7.83 -27.03 18.30
C PHE A 89 -8.35 -26.04 17.26
N ILE A 90 -7.47 -25.42 16.45
CA ILE A 90 -7.89 -24.53 15.37
C ILE A 90 -8.58 -25.34 14.27
N SER A 91 -8.00 -26.46 13.81
CA SER A 91 -8.66 -27.31 12.81
C SER A 91 -9.99 -27.84 13.33
N ASN A 92 -10.06 -28.30 14.58
CA ASN A 92 -11.30 -28.79 15.19
C ASN A 92 -12.39 -27.70 15.26
N ALA A 93 -12.03 -26.47 15.63
CA ALA A 93 -12.95 -25.33 15.66
C ALA A 93 -13.44 -24.95 14.24
N VAL A 94 -12.53 -24.93 13.26
CA VAL A 94 -12.87 -24.64 11.86
C VAL A 94 -13.72 -25.74 11.24
N GLU A 95 -13.50 -27.01 11.54
CA GLU A 95 -14.27 -28.13 10.97
C GLU A 95 -15.68 -28.22 11.56
N ASN A 96 -15.83 -27.98 12.86
CA ASN A 96 -17.13 -28.08 13.54
C ASN A 96 -17.98 -26.82 13.46
N CYS A 97 -17.45 -25.69 12.97
CA CYS A 97 -18.22 -24.47 12.81
C CYS A 97 -19.30 -24.66 11.72
N PRO A 98 -20.61 -24.65 12.07
CA PRO A 98 -21.69 -24.96 11.15
C PRO A 98 -21.99 -23.84 10.15
N SER A 99 -21.44 -22.64 10.37
CA SER A 99 -21.69 -21.48 9.52
C SER A 99 -21.20 -21.70 8.09
N GLN A 100 -22.00 -21.34 7.09
CA GLN A 100 -21.54 -21.38 5.69
C GLN A 100 -20.52 -20.26 5.38
N GLN A 101 -20.53 -19.17 6.16
CA GLN A 101 -19.67 -18.01 5.98
C GLN A 101 -18.77 -17.85 7.20
N LEU A 102 -17.49 -18.23 7.08
CA LEU A 102 -16.58 -18.27 8.21
C LEU A 102 -15.44 -17.27 8.07
N HIS A 103 -15.21 -16.50 9.12
CA HIS A 103 -14.04 -15.64 9.24
C HIS A 103 -13.14 -16.17 10.35
N VAL A 104 -11.95 -16.63 9.98
CA VAL A 104 -10.93 -17.08 10.93
C VAL A 104 -9.92 -15.98 11.13
N VAL A 105 -9.66 -15.62 12.38
CA VAL A 105 -8.70 -14.60 12.77
C VAL A 105 -7.66 -15.23 13.70
N ILE A 106 -6.39 -15.17 13.31
CA ILE A 106 -5.26 -15.57 14.14
C ILE A 106 -4.50 -14.29 14.51
N ASP A 107 -4.47 -13.96 15.80
CA ASP A 107 -3.92 -12.70 16.31
C ASP A 107 -2.39 -12.63 16.32
N SER A 108 -1.70 -13.77 16.27
CA SER A 108 -0.24 -13.82 16.15
C SER A 108 0.22 -15.12 15.48
N VAL A 109 0.60 -15.00 14.20
CA VAL A 109 1.24 -16.09 13.47
C VAL A 109 2.66 -16.36 14.00
N ASP A 110 3.31 -15.36 14.58
CA ASP A 110 4.61 -15.51 15.24
C ASP A 110 4.55 -16.49 16.41
N THR A 111 3.56 -16.33 17.30
CA THR A 111 3.34 -17.28 18.41
C THR A 111 2.94 -18.66 17.88
N LEU A 112 2.04 -18.73 16.89
CA LEU A 112 1.68 -19.99 16.25
C LEU A 112 2.91 -20.74 15.70
N LEU A 113 3.81 -20.02 15.04
CA LEU A 113 5.05 -20.58 14.51
C LEU A 113 5.97 -21.07 15.63
N SER A 114 6.10 -20.28 16.69
CA SER A 114 6.90 -20.64 17.87
C SER A 114 6.38 -21.92 18.52
N ASP A 115 5.06 -22.03 18.69
CA ASP A 115 4.41 -23.18 19.32
C ASP A 115 4.50 -24.46 18.47
N ILE A 116 4.38 -24.34 17.15
CA ILE A 116 4.56 -25.47 16.22
C ILE A 116 6.05 -25.86 16.12
N GLY A 117 6.97 -24.90 16.28
CA GLY A 117 8.42 -25.11 16.20
C GLY A 117 8.96 -25.37 14.79
N SER A 118 8.13 -25.25 13.75
CA SER A 118 8.49 -25.59 12.38
C SER A 118 7.82 -24.68 11.35
N ALA A 119 8.61 -23.92 10.60
CA ALA A 119 8.11 -23.04 9.54
C ALA A 119 7.39 -23.81 8.43
N ALA A 120 7.91 -24.98 8.05
CA ALA A 120 7.30 -25.80 7.01
C ALA A 120 5.94 -26.37 7.45
N GLU A 121 5.81 -26.81 8.70
CA GLU A 121 4.54 -27.31 9.22
C GLU A 121 3.53 -26.19 9.45
N SER A 122 3.98 -25.05 9.96
CA SER A 122 3.13 -23.85 10.13
C SER A 122 2.58 -23.35 8.79
N TYR A 123 3.44 -23.28 7.76
CA TYR A 123 3.02 -22.94 6.40
C TYR A 123 1.99 -23.94 5.85
N LYS A 124 2.26 -25.25 5.96
CA LYS A 124 1.34 -26.31 5.51
C LYS A 124 0.00 -26.22 6.23
N PHE A 125 0.02 -25.96 7.53
CA PHE A 125 -1.17 -25.79 8.35
C PHE A 125 -2.00 -24.58 7.90
N LEU A 126 -1.41 -23.39 7.83
CA LEU A 126 -2.11 -22.17 7.39
C LEU A 126 -2.68 -22.32 5.97
N ARG A 127 -1.93 -22.99 5.07
CA ARG A 127 -2.41 -23.29 3.71
C ARG A 127 -3.58 -24.26 3.74
N LYS A 128 -3.53 -25.31 4.56
CA LYS A 128 -4.65 -26.24 4.75
C LYS A 128 -5.89 -25.50 5.27
N SER A 129 -5.75 -24.64 6.26
CA SER A 129 -6.85 -23.84 6.81
C SER A 129 -7.45 -22.91 5.75
N LEU A 130 -6.63 -22.23 4.95
CA LEU A 130 -7.12 -21.39 3.84
C LEU A 130 -7.90 -22.23 2.81
N VAL A 131 -7.37 -23.39 2.41
CA VAL A 131 -8.07 -24.30 1.47
C VAL A 131 -9.40 -24.80 2.05
N GLN A 132 -9.43 -25.15 3.34
CA GLN A 132 -10.67 -25.55 4.02
C GLN A 132 -11.71 -24.43 4.02
N LEU A 133 -11.30 -23.18 4.24
CA LEU A 133 -12.18 -22.02 4.19
C LEU A 133 -12.70 -21.75 2.77
N LEU A 134 -11.84 -21.87 1.76
CA LEU A 134 -12.21 -21.70 0.35
C LEU A 134 -13.15 -22.79 -0.18
N ALA A 135 -13.15 -23.97 0.44
CA ALA A 135 -14.07 -25.06 0.10
C ALA A 135 -15.50 -24.83 0.64
N ARG A 136 -15.70 -23.83 1.52
CA ARG A 136 -17.03 -23.51 2.06
C ARG A 136 -17.90 -22.81 1.01
N PRO A 137 -19.23 -23.01 1.04
CA PRO A 137 -20.15 -22.42 0.05
C PRO A 137 -20.32 -20.89 0.22
N GLY A 138 -20.07 -20.34 1.41
CA GLY A 138 -20.17 -18.92 1.69
C GLY A 138 -18.81 -18.19 1.65
N PRO A 139 -18.82 -16.86 1.49
CA PRO A 139 -17.60 -16.05 1.39
C PRO A 139 -16.82 -16.05 2.70
N SER A 140 -15.81 -16.92 2.79
CA SER A 140 -14.98 -17.13 3.97
C SER A 140 -13.65 -16.39 3.85
N ARG A 141 -13.05 -16.05 5.00
CA ARG A 141 -11.82 -15.26 5.06
C ARG A 141 -10.89 -15.76 6.16
N LEU A 142 -9.59 -15.75 5.88
CA LEU A 142 -8.51 -15.94 6.84
C LEU A 142 -7.79 -14.61 7.04
N THR A 143 -7.81 -14.10 8.27
CA THR A 143 -7.04 -12.92 8.68
C THR A 143 -5.88 -13.37 9.56
N LEU A 144 -4.67 -12.99 9.15
CA LEU A 144 -3.43 -13.29 9.85
C LEU A 144 -2.80 -11.99 10.32
N HIS A 145 -2.52 -11.89 11.62
CA HIS A 145 -1.68 -10.84 12.16
C HIS A 145 -0.27 -11.39 12.43
N LEU A 146 0.74 -10.63 12.01
CA LEU A 146 2.14 -11.00 12.18
C LEU A 146 3.05 -9.78 12.26
N GLN A 147 4.25 -10.00 12.81
CA GLN A 147 5.35 -9.06 12.73
C GLN A 147 6.04 -9.11 11.36
N ASN A 148 6.65 -7.99 10.96
CA ASN A 148 7.48 -7.86 9.76
C ASN A 148 8.66 -8.85 9.74
N THR A 149 9.17 -9.22 10.91
CA THR A 149 10.28 -10.18 11.09
C THR A 149 9.84 -11.65 11.05
N CYS A 150 8.54 -11.92 10.90
CA CYS A 150 8.01 -13.27 10.86
C CYS A 150 8.63 -14.08 9.71
N PRO A 151 9.32 -15.21 9.96
CA PRO A 151 9.94 -16.03 8.90
C PRO A 151 8.95 -16.60 7.88
N LEU A 152 7.66 -16.65 8.22
CA LEU A 152 6.61 -17.10 7.31
C LEU A 152 6.14 -16.00 6.35
N LEU A 153 6.36 -14.72 6.65
CA LEU A 153 5.84 -13.61 5.85
C LEU A 153 6.20 -13.73 4.36
N PRO A 154 7.46 -13.99 3.96
CA PRO A 154 7.83 -14.12 2.54
C PRO A 154 7.12 -15.28 1.84
N LEU A 155 6.72 -16.32 2.56
CA LEU A 155 5.99 -17.47 2.01
C LEU A 155 4.49 -17.18 1.90
N LEU A 156 3.91 -16.49 2.89
CA LEU A 156 2.48 -16.19 2.95
C LEU A 156 2.06 -15.16 1.89
N VAL A 157 2.96 -14.25 1.51
CA VAL A 157 2.67 -13.25 0.47
C VAL A 157 2.82 -13.81 -0.95
N GLN A 158 3.36 -15.02 -1.16
CA GLN A 158 3.52 -15.60 -2.50
C GLN A 158 2.18 -15.97 -3.15
N THR A 159 2.15 -15.95 -4.48
CA THR A 159 1.00 -16.40 -5.28
C THR A 159 0.71 -17.89 -5.14
N SER A 160 1.71 -18.68 -4.74
CA SER A 160 1.61 -20.12 -4.46
C SER A 160 0.80 -20.42 -3.17
N PHE A 161 0.82 -19.50 -2.21
CA PHE A 161 0.02 -19.59 -0.99
C PHE A 161 -1.42 -19.14 -1.26
N SER A 162 -1.59 -17.96 -1.86
CA SER A 162 -2.89 -17.46 -2.32
C SER A 162 -2.73 -16.62 -3.59
N SER A 163 -3.52 -16.91 -4.63
CA SER A 163 -3.50 -16.13 -5.86
C SER A 163 -4.02 -14.70 -5.69
N THR A 164 -4.91 -14.49 -4.71
CA THR A 164 -5.41 -13.18 -4.28
C THR A 164 -4.89 -12.82 -2.89
N LEU A 165 -4.58 -11.55 -2.64
CA LEU A 165 -4.04 -11.10 -1.35
C LEU A 165 -4.54 -9.70 -1.05
N ALA A 166 -4.92 -9.46 0.21
CA ALA A 166 -4.91 -8.14 0.79
C ALA A 166 -3.89 -8.11 1.92
N GLN A 167 -2.97 -7.14 1.89
CA GLN A 167 -1.98 -6.95 2.93
C GLN A 167 -2.01 -5.48 3.37
N LEU A 168 -2.10 -5.28 4.68
CA LEU A 168 -2.05 -3.97 5.34
C LEU A 168 -0.80 -3.92 6.19
N ILE A 169 0.12 -3.02 5.83
CA ILE A 169 1.39 -2.82 6.54
C ILE A 169 1.31 -1.49 7.27
N ALA A 170 1.56 -1.48 8.58
CA ALA A 170 1.56 -0.24 9.34
C ALA A 170 2.96 0.37 9.38
N HIS A 171 3.01 1.65 9.01
CA HIS A 171 4.21 2.49 9.01
C HIS A 171 4.03 3.68 9.95
N PRO A 172 5.04 4.03 10.74
CA PRO A 172 5.01 5.24 11.57
C PRO A 172 5.03 6.50 10.68
N PRO A 173 4.29 7.58 11.01
CA PRO A 173 4.32 8.83 10.24
C PRO A 173 5.72 9.45 10.11
N ALA A 174 6.58 9.21 11.11
CA ALA A 174 7.99 9.62 11.11
C ALA A 174 8.77 9.11 9.88
N LEU A 175 8.39 7.96 9.30
CA LEU A 175 8.98 7.49 8.03
C LEU A 175 8.72 8.50 6.90
N LEU A 176 7.47 8.94 6.72
CA LEU A 176 7.15 9.89 5.65
C LEU A 176 7.74 11.28 5.91
N LEU A 177 7.83 11.68 7.18
CA LEU A 177 8.54 12.90 7.57
C LEU A 177 10.02 12.83 7.18
N HIS A 178 10.69 11.72 7.48
CA HIS A 178 12.09 11.49 7.13
C HIS A 178 12.31 11.50 5.61
N LEU A 179 11.45 10.84 4.83
CA LEU A 179 11.51 10.88 3.37
C LEU A 179 11.33 12.31 2.82
N ALA A 180 10.41 13.07 3.41
CA ALA A 180 10.18 14.46 3.02
C ALA A 180 11.37 15.38 3.34
N THR A 181 12.07 15.17 4.46
CA THR A 181 13.17 16.05 4.90
C THR A 181 14.54 15.65 4.35
N GLU A 182 14.90 14.37 4.43
CA GLU A 182 16.24 13.89 4.08
C GLU A 182 16.36 13.54 2.59
N TYR A 183 15.28 13.03 1.99
CA TYR A 183 15.28 12.61 0.58
C TYR A 183 14.57 13.60 -0.35
N LEU A 184 13.95 14.65 0.21
CA LEU A 184 13.14 15.63 -0.55
C LEU A 184 12.09 14.93 -1.43
N THR A 185 11.51 13.84 -0.91
CA THR A 185 10.50 13.02 -1.56
C THR A 185 9.27 12.89 -0.65
N PRO A 186 8.51 13.99 -0.45
CA PRO A 186 7.27 13.92 0.31
C PRO A 186 6.26 13.00 -0.39
N PRO A 187 5.34 12.35 0.36
CA PRO A 187 4.29 11.52 -0.22
C PRO A 187 3.44 12.28 -1.25
N PRO A 188 2.91 11.58 -2.28
CA PRO A 188 1.94 12.16 -3.21
C PRO A 188 0.75 12.79 -2.47
N PRO A 189 0.19 13.91 -2.98
CA PRO A 189 0.48 14.54 -4.27
C PRO A 189 1.70 15.49 -4.28
N ALA A 190 2.44 15.63 -3.17
CA ALA A 190 3.52 16.61 -3.06
C ALA A 190 4.79 16.24 -3.87
N SER A 191 4.92 14.98 -4.30
CA SER A 191 5.93 14.56 -5.27
C SER A 191 5.35 13.54 -6.27
N PRO A 192 5.98 13.34 -7.44
CA PRO A 192 5.54 12.34 -8.41
C PRO A 192 5.57 10.93 -7.84
N GLU A 193 4.51 10.14 -8.06
CA GLU A 193 4.40 8.78 -7.53
C GLU A 193 5.61 7.88 -7.84
N PRO A 194 6.15 7.84 -9.08
CA PRO A 194 7.28 6.95 -9.38
C PRO A 194 8.53 7.29 -8.55
N LYS A 195 8.78 8.59 -8.33
CA LYS A 195 9.92 9.06 -7.52
C LYS A 195 9.71 8.70 -6.06
N PHE A 196 8.50 8.92 -5.53
CA PHE A 196 8.17 8.58 -4.15
C PHE A 196 8.35 7.08 -3.90
N TRP A 197 7.73 6.22 -4.73
CA TRP A 197 7.81 4.77 -4.55
C TRP A 197 9.23 4.22 -4.71
N GLY A 198 10.04 4.80 -5.60
CA GLY A 198 11.44 4.43 -5.77
C GLY A 198 12.31 4.65 -4.53
N VAL A 199 11.93 5.60 -3.65
CA VAL A 199 12.62 5.85 -2.38
C VAL A 199 11.92 5.17 -1.20
N PHE A 200 10.58 5.19 -1.18
CA PHE A 200 9.78 4.64 -0.09
C PHE A 200 10.03 3.15 0.10
N LEU A 201 10.00 2.35 -0.98
CA LEU A 201 10.09 0.89 -0.88
C LEU A 201 11.42 0.41 -0.29
N PRO A 202 12.60 0.84 -0.78
CA PRO A 202 13.86 0.40 -0.20
C PRO A 202 14.03 0.85 1.26
N VAL A 203 13.49 2.02 1.64
CA VAL A 203 13.62 2.52 3.02
C VAL A 203 12.64 1.80 3.97
N SER A 204 11.41 1.54 3.53
CA SER A 204 10.39 0.87 4.35
C SER A 204 10.65 -0.63 4.53
N GLU A 205 11.37 -1.26 3.61
CA GLU A 205 11.76 -2.68 3.72
C GLU A 205 13.03 -2.89 4.56
N ARG A 206 13.86 -1.85 4.75
CA ARG A 206 15.08 -1.92 5.56
C ARG A 206 14.79 -1.61 7.02
N GLU A 207 14.62 -2.67 7.81
CA GLU A 207 14.31 -2.57 9.24
C GLU A 207 15.32 -1.71 10.03
N SER A 208 16.62 -1.82 9.75
CA SER A 208 17.64 -1.01 10.42
C SER A 208 17.48 0.49 10.17
N ASP A 209 16.99 0.89 8.99
CA ASP A 209 16.74 2.30 8.69
C ASP A 209 15.52 2.79 9.47
N LEU A 210 14.44 1.99 9.51
CA LEU A 210 13.25 2.29 10.32
C LEU A 210 13.58 2.39 11.81
N GLU A 211 14.32 1.43 12.36
CA GLU A 211 14.71 1.45 13.76
C GLU A 211 15.55 2.68 14.09
N ARG A 212 16.48 3.08 13.21
CA ARG A 212 17.25 4.31 13.40
C ARG A 212 16.37 5.56 13.38
N ILE A 213 15.38 5.63 12.49
CA ILE A 213 14.46 6.77 12.40
C ILE A 213 13.59 6.86 13.66
N ILE A 214 13.14 5.72 14.19
CA ILE A 214 12.12 5.67 15.25
C ILE A 214 12.71 5.59 16.66
N PHE A 215 13.79 4.85 16.84
CA PHE A 215 14.44 4.60 18.13
C PHE A 215 15.84 5.24 18.24
N GLY A 216 16.27 5.99 17.23
CA GLY A 216 17.50 6.76 17.26
C GLY A 216 17.42 7.96 18.23
N GLN A 217 18.50 8.75 18.24
CA GLN A 217 18.67 9.87 19.18
C GLN A 217 17.53 10.91 19.13
N ASP A 218 16.96 11.13 17.96
CA ASP A 218 15.85 12.07 17.72
C ASP A 218 14.52 11.34 17.43
N GLY A 219 14.46 10.03 17.67
CA GLY A 219 13.30 9.20 17.39
C GLY A 219 12.17 9.41 18.41
N GLU A 220 10.92 9.37 17.93
CA GLU A 220 9.72 9.54 18.77
C GLU A 220 9.34 8.26 19.55
N GLY A 221 10.00 7.13 19.27
CA GLY A 221 9.65 5.83 19.83
C GLY A 221 8.42 5.21 19.15
N SER A 222 8.00 4.05 19.68
CA SER A 222 6.87 3.29 19.13
C SER A 222 5.52 3.87 19.57
N GLY A 223 4.56 3.98 18.64
CA GLY A 223 3.16 4.32 18.96
C GLY A 223 2.91 5.75 19.45
N ALA A 224 3.84 6.69 19.19
CA ALA A 224 3.73 8.07 19.68
C ALA A 224 2.58 8.88 19.05
N SER A 225 2.22 8.57 17.80
CA SER A 225 1.14 9.25 17.09
C SER A 225 -0.18 8.48 17.24
N GLY A 226 -1.24 9.15 17.67
CA GLY A 226 -2.62 8.62 17.62
C GLY A 226 -3.13 8.33 16.20
N GLU A 227 -2.26 8.46 15.21
CA GLU A 227 -2.47 8.15 13.80
C GLU A 227 -1.28 7.36 13.27
N PHE A 228 -1.45 6.58 12.21
CA PHE A 228 -0.34 5.97 11.50
C PHE A 228 -0.65 5.81 10.02
N VAL A 229 0.38 5.51 9.24
CA VAL A 229 0.27 5.29 7.79
C VAL A 229 0.06 3.81 7.53
N VAL A 230 -0.86 3.48 6.64
CA VAL A 230 -1.15 2.12 6.20
C VAL A 230 -0.81 2.00 4.73
N GLU A 231 0.13 1.12 4.44
CA GLU A 231 0.36 0.65 3.09
C GLU A 231 -0.60 -0.50 2.78
N VAL A 232 -1.42 -0.31 1.75
CA VAL A 232 -2.40 -1.28 1.29
C VAL A 232 -1.90 -1.92 0.01
N ILE A 233 -1.67 -3.24 0.04
CA ILE A 233 -1.25 -4.03 -1.11
C ILE A 233 -2.37 -4.99 -1.47
N LEU A 234 -2.90 -4.89 -2.69
CA LEU A 234 -3.96 -5.75 -3.20
C LEU A 234 -3.47 -6.53 -4.42
N ARG A 235 -3.74 -7.84 -4.44
CA ARG A 235 -3.43 -8.73 -5.56
C ARG A 235 -4.65 -9.50 -6.00
N GLY A 236 -4.85 -9.56 -7.32
CA GLY A 236 -5.83 -10.45 -7.95
C GLY A 236 -7.29 -9.99 -7.83
N GLY A 237 -7.51 -8.71 -7.51
CA GLY A 237 -8.84 -8.08 -7.59
C GLY A 237 -9.22 -7.73 -9.03
N GLY A 238 -10.46 -8.05 -9.42
CA GLY A 238 -11.05 -7.54 -10.65
C GLY A 238 -11.59 -6.13 -10.46
N ASP A 239 -11.37 -5.26 -11.45
CA ASP A 239 -12.13 -4.03 -11.59
C ASP A 239 -13.58 -4.32 -12.04
N HIS A 240 -14.44 -3.30 -12.07
CA HIS A 240 -15.76 -3.40 -12.70
C HIS A 240 -15.69 -3.67 -14.23
N SER A 241 -14.49 -3.78 -14.81
CA SER A 241 -14.25 -4.00 -16.25
C SER A 241 -13.76 -5.44 -16.59
N GLY A 242 -13.50 -6.29 -15.60
CA GLY A 242 -13.12 -7.68 -15.80
C GLY A 242 -11.67 -7.90 -16.26
N ARG A 243 -10.81 -6.87 -16.21
CA ARG A 243 -9.36 -7.04 -16.43
C ARG A 243 -8.69 -7.41 -15.11
N ARG A 244 -7.84 -8.45 -15.13
CA ARG A 244 -6.99 -8.79 -13.98
C ARG A 244 -6.04 -7.62 -13.75
N LYS A 245 -6.25 -6.84 -12.69
CA LYS A 245 -5.32 -5.79 -12.31
C LYS A 245 -4.02 -6.44 -11.79
N ALA A 246 -2.90 -5.86 -12.20
CA ALA A 246 -1.61 -6.08 -11.56
C ALA A 246 -1.68 -5.66 -10.07
N VAL A 247 -0.65 -5.98 -9.29
CA VAL A 247 -0.58 -5.62 -7.86
C VAL A 247 -0.83 -4.11 -7.69
N GLU A 248 -1.83 -3.76 -6.87
CA GLU A 248 -2.16 -2.38 -6.53
C GLU A 248 -1.59 -2.04 -5.17
N ARG A 249 -0.97 -0.86 -5.06
CA ARG A 249 -0.30 -0.39 -3.86
C ARG A 249 -0.66 1.07 -3.62
N VAL A 250 -1.13 1.38 -2.41
CA VAL A 250 -1.49 2.76 -2.02
C VAL A 250 -1.12 3.01 -0.56
N LEU A 251 -0.96 4.28 -0.19
CA LEU A 251 -0.81 4.72 1.19
C LEU A 251 -2.07 5.47 1.65
N GLU A 252 -2.55 5.12 2.85
CA GLU A 252 -3.69 5.78 3.51
C GLU A 252 -3.36 6.04 4.98
N GLY A 253 -4.00 7.03 5.59
CA GLY A 253 -3.88 7.28 7.02
C GLY A 253 -4.87 6.45 7.82
N TRP A 254 -4.53 6.17 9.08
CA TRP A 254 -5.42 5.57 10.05
C TRP A 254 -5.42 6.38 11.35
N ASP A 255 -6.61 6.80 11.80
CA ASP A 255 -6.81 7.44 13.10
C ASP A 255 -7.21 6.38 14.14
N VAL A 256 -6.39 6.20 15.17
CA VAL A 256 -6.59 5.20 16.22
C VAL A 256 -7.77 5.56 17.11
N ALA A 257 -7.93 6.85 17.44
CA ALA A 257 -8.99 7.31 18.34
C ALA A 257 -10.37 7.21 17.69
N LYS A 258 -10.46 7.53 16.40
CA LYS A 258 -11.70 7.39 15.62
C LYS A 258 -11.93 5.99 15.06
N SER A 259 -10.90 5.13 15.09
CA SER A 259 -10.90 3.80 14.48
C SER A 259 -11.38 3.85 13.03
N SER A 260 -10.88 4.83 12.27
CA SER A 260 -11.31 5.13 10.91
C SER A 260 -10.14 5.52 10.02
N PRO A 261 -10.21 5.23 8.72
CA PRO A 261 -9.22 5.71 7.77
C PRO A 261 -9.37 7.22 7.55
N VAL A 262 -8.25 7.86 7.25
CA VAL A 262 -8.13 9.31 7.01
C VAL A 262 -7.19 9.53 5.83
N GLU A 263 -7.41 10.60 5.07
CA GLU A 263 -6.49 10.98 3.99
C GLU A 263 -5.14 11.42 4.58
N LEU A 264 -4.03 11.08 3.91
CA LEU A 264 -2.69 11.44 4.38
C LEU A 264 -2.52 12.95 4.60
N THR A 265 -3.10 13.76 3.71
CA THR A 265 -3.11 15.22 3.77
C THR A 265 -3.83 15.79 4.99
N SER A 266 -4.74 15.01 5.58
CA SER A 266 -5.56 15.40 6.73
C SER A 266 -4.99 14.94 8.07
N MET A 267 -3.88 14.18 8.06
CA MET A 267 -3.23 13.68 9.28
C MET A 267 -2.52 14.82 10.03
N GLU A 268 -2.78 14.92 11.33
CA GLU A 268 -2.10 15.88 12.22
C GLU A 268 -0.58 15.66 12.21
N SER A 269 -0.20 14.38 12.29
CA SER A 269 1.20 13.92 12.30
C SER A 269 1.98 14.31 11.04
N LEU A 270 1.31 14.51 9.90
CA LEU A 270 1.93 14.86 8.62
C LEU A 270 1.72 16.31 8.18
N LYS A 271 1.13 17.16 9.03
CA LYS A 271 0.86 18.57 8.67
C LYS A 271 2.08 19.31 8.13
N LYS A 272 3.26 19.11 8.73
CA LYS A 272 4.52 19.77 8.33
C LYS A 272 4.96 19.39 6.91
N VAL A 273 4.58 18.22 6.43
CA VAL A 273 4.89 17.72 5.08
C VAL A 273 4.06 18.45 4.04
N PHE A 274 2.75 18.55 4.29
CA PHE A 274 1.80 19.12 3.34
C PHE A 274 1.63 20.65 3.46
N SER A 275 1.95 21.24 4.62
CA SER A 275 1.90 22.70 4.81
C SER A 275 3.02 23.42 4.06
N LYS A 276 4.15 22.75 3.80
CA LYS A 276 5.24 23.30 2.98
C LYS A 276 4.85 23.37 1.49
N THR A 277 3.83 22.63 1.07
CA THR A 277 3.35 22.57 -0.32
C THR A 277 2.39 23.73 -0.67
N SER A 278 1.91 24.52 0.32
CA SER A 278 1.07 25.70 0.05
C SER A 278 1.87 26.96 -0.28
N VAL A 279 3.16 26.82 -0.58
CA VAL A 279 3.85 27.78 -1.42
C VAL A 279 3.78 27.18 -2.81
N GLU A 280 2.71 27.50 -3.55
CA GLU A 280 2.89 27.70 -4.98
C GLU A 280 4.10 28.62 -5.08
N GLU A 281 5.22 28.05 -5.50
CA GLU A 281 6.34 28.78 -6.02
C GLU A 281 5.78 29.49 -7.26
N ALA A 282 5.14 30.64 -7.02
CA ALA A 282 5.15 31.73 -7.96
C ALA A 282 6.64 32.04 -8.13
N ALA A 283 7.29 31.26 -9.00
CA ALA A 283 8.62 31.55 -9.48
C ALA A 283 8.57 33.04 -9.81
N PRO A 284 9.35 33.89 -9.13
CA PRO A 284 9.35 35.31 -9.44
C PRO A 284 9.67 35.37 -10.91
N ASP A 285 8.73 35.88 -11.71
CA ASP A 285 8.85 35.92 -13.15
C ASP A 285 10.27 36.46 -13.46
N PRO A 286 11.16 35.66 -14.06
CA PRO A 286 12.57 36.00 -14.19
C PRO A 286 12.76 37.28 -15.03
N THR A 287 11.70 37.77 -15.66
CA THR A 287 11.66 39.01 -16.42
C THR A 287 11.39 40.27 -15.56
N GLN A 288 11.02 40.13 -14.28
CA GLN A 288 10.63 41.25 -13.40
C GLN A 288 11.79 42.20 -13.01
N ASN A 289 13.06 41.76 -13.13
CA ASN A 289 14.24 42.56 -12.78
C ASN A 289 15.10 42.95 -14.00
N LEU A 290 14.54 42.88 -15.21
CA LEU A 290 15.24 43.32 -16.41
C LEU A 290 15.04 44.82 -16.62
N SER A 291 16.12 45.52 -16.97
CA SER A 291 16.06 46.96 -17.32
C SER A 291 15.31 47.24 -18.63
N PHE A 292 14.86 46.19 -19.31
CA PHE A 292 14.09 46.23 -20.54
C PHE A 292 13.00 45.14 -20.48
N ASN A 293 11.81 45.47 -20.99
CA ASN A 293 10.67 44.57 -20.96
C ASN A 293 10.79 43.51 -22.07
N LEU A 294 10.84 42.23 -21.71
CA LEU A 294 10.82 41.11 -22.67
C LEU A 294 9.42 40.78 -23.20
N ASN A 295 8.38 41.23 -22.51
CA ASN A 295 7.00 41.01 -22.91
C ASN A 295 6.50 42.18 -23.75
N LEU A 296 5.91 41.88 -24.90
CA LEU A 296 5.26 42.89 -25.72
C LEU A 296 3.98 43.38 -25.02
N THR A 297 3.84 44.69 -24.85
CA THR A 297 2.57 45.28 -24.43
C THR A 297 1.47 44.98 -25.46
N PRO A 298 0.19 44.96 -25.07
CA PRO A 298 -0.92 44.73 -26.01
C PRO A 298 -0.88 45.69 -27.21
N SER A 299 -0.51 46.95 -26.99
CA SER A 299 -0.31 47.95 -28.03
C SER A 299 0.84 47.62 -29.00
N GLN A 300 1.94 47.04 -28.49
CA GLN A 300 3.08 46.63 -29.30
C GLN A 300 2.80 45.36 -30.11
N GLN A 301 2.06 44.40 -29.53
CA GLN A 301 1.58 43.23 -30.27
C GLN A 301 0.66 43.66 -31.43
N GLN A 302 -0.25 44.59 -31.16
CA GLN A 302 -1.16 45.11 -32.16
C GLN A 302 -0.40 45.89 -33.25
N ALA A 303 0.57 46.72 -32.89
CA ALA A 303 1.44 47.41 -33.86
C ALA A 303 2.23 46.42 -34.73
N ARG A 304 2.82 45.37 -34.13
CA ARG A 304 3.55 44.32 -34.87
C ARG A 304 2.63 43.57 -35.85
N SER A 305 1.39 43.29 -35.47
CA SER A 305 0.41 42.62 -36.34
C SER A 305 -0.05 43.46 -37.54
N GLN A 306 0.14 44.79 -37.48
CA GLN A 306 -0.21 45.72 -38.55
C GLN A 306 0.94 46.03 -39.50
N VAL A 307 2.17 45.58 -39.20
CA VAL A 307 3.30 45.76 -40.10
C VAL A 307 3.16 44.77 -41.28
N PRO A 308 2.99 45.26 -42.52
CA PRO A 308 2.88 44.40 -43.68
C PRO A 308 4.21 43.66 -43.90
N LEU A 309 4.16 42.34 -43.96
CA LEU A 309 5.34 41.52 -44.23
C LEU A 309 5.71 41.64 -45.72
N PRO A 310 6.92 42.08 -46.08
CA PRO A 310 7.29 42.41 -47.46
C PRO A 310 7.26 41.24 -48.46
N TYR A 311 7.04 40.00 -48.00
CA TYR A 311 7.00 38.78 -48.83
C TYR A 311 5.88 37.80 -48.45
N ALA A 312 4.86 38.22 -47.71
CA ALA A 312 3.69 37.38 -47.49
C ALA A 312 2.88 37.34 -48.79
N HIS A 313 3.10 36.32 -49.61
CA HIS A 313 2.25 36.04 -50.77
C HIS A 313 0.84 35.69 -50.28
N GLU A 314 -0.02 36.70 -50.15
CA GLU A 314 -1.45 36.50 -49.99
C GLU A 314 -1.94 35.71 -51.21
N GLY A 315 -2.51 34.53 -50.95
CA GLY A 315 -2.82 33.50 -51.94
C GLY A 315 -3.74 33.94 -53.07
N LYS A 316 -3.18 34.60 -54.08
CA LYS A 316 -3.71 34.60 -55.44
C LYS A 316 -3.14 33.39 -56.17
N ALA A 317 -3.97 32.37 -56.29
CA ALA A 317 -3.77 31.27 -57.22
C ALA A 317 -3.56 31.84 -58.63
N LEU A 318 -2.32 31.81 -59.11
CA LEU A 318 -2.03 31.94 -60.53
C LEU A 318 -2.22 30.56 -61.15
N GLU A 319 -3.03 30.55 -62.20
CA GLU A 319 -3.52 29.38 -62.90
C GLU A 319 -2.38 28.62 -63.61
N THR A 320 -2.43 27.28 -63.52
CA THR A 320 -1.74 26.19 -64.28
C THR A 320 -0.23 25.89 -64.06
N PRO A 321 0.22 24.61 -64.18
CA PRO A 321 -0.40 23.33 -63.81
C PRO A 321 0.48 22.40 -62.92
N ALA A 322 -0.18 21.45 -62.25
CA ALA A 322 0.30 20.23 -61.57
C ALA A 322 1.08 20.36 -60.23
N PRO A 323 0.61 19.73 -59.12
CA PRO A 323 1.31 19.69 -57.84
C PRO A 323 2.26 18.49 -57.79
N THR A 324 3.57 18.70 -57.94
CA THR A 324 4.54 17.76 -57.37
C THR A 324 4.73 18.12 -55.91
N ALA A 325 4.07 17.38 -55.02
CA ALA A 325 4.42 17.34 -53.61
C ALA A 325 5.93 17.07 -53.51
N GLY A 326 6.69 18.04 -53.01
CA GLY A 326 8.12 17.87 -52.75
C GLY A 326 8.30 16.86 -51.63
N SER A 327 8.48 15.59 -51.98
CA SER A 327 8.97 14.58 -51.06
C SER A 327 10.46 14.82 -50.82
N ILE A 328 10.84 15.11 -49.58
CA ILE A 328 12.24 15.09 -49.18
C ILE A 328 12.65 13.61 -49.13
N LEU A 329 13.40 13.17 -50.13
CA LEU A 329 13.99 11.84 -50.16
C LEU A 329 15.38 11.95 -49.53
N TYR A 330 15.55 11.32 -48.36
CA TYR A 330 16.84 11.20 -47.70
C TYR A 330 17.43 9.84 -48.06
N ASP A 331 18.66 9.84 -48.58
CA ASP A 331 19.43 8.64 -48.91
C ASP A 331 20.58 8.58 -47.90
N PRO A 332 20.54 7.67 -46.91
CA PRO A 332 21.56 7.60 -45.87
C PRO A 332 22.90 7.25 -46.52
N ASP A 333 23.90 8.09 -46.30
CA ASP A 333 25.25 7.88 -46.81
C ASP A 333 26.08 7.05 -45.81
N SER A 334 27.29 6.69 -46.22
CA SER A 334 28.23 5.87 -45.44
C SER A 334 28.82 6.60 -44.22
N ALA A 335 28.24 7.74 -43.82
CA ALA A 335 28.57 8.46 -42.60
C ALA A 335 27.38 8.52 -41.62
N ASP A 336 26.21 7.99 -42.00
CA ASP A 336 25.09 7.67 -41.11
C ASP A 336 25.28 6.32 -40.41
N ASP A 337 26.52 6.08 -40.00
CA ASP A 337 26.90 4.95 -39.18
C ASP A 337 26.18 5.13 -37.84
N ILE A 338 25.15 4.32 -37.61
CA ILE A 338 24.62 4.07 -36.28
C ILE A 338 25.84 3.72 -35.41
N ASP A 339 26.10 4.55 -34.41
CA ASP A 339 27.09 4.29 -33.37
C ASP A 339 26.60 3.04 -32.61
N ASP A 340 26.99 1.86 -33.09
CA ASP A 340 26.68 0.54 -32.53
C ASP A 340 27.53 0.26 -31.27
N ASP A 341 28.38 1.20 -30.85
CA ASP A 341 29.06 1.20 -29.56
C ASP A 341 28.02 1.55 -28.47
N ASP A 342 27.27 0.53 -28.04
CA ASP A 342 26.45 0.59 -26.83
C ASP A 342 27.38 0.93 -25.63
N PRO A 343 27.28 2.14 -25.05
CA PRO A 343 28.19 2.59 -23.99
C PRO A 343 28.00 1.79 -22.68
N ASP A 344 27.06 0.84 -22.66
CA ASP A 344 26.73 -0.01 -21.53
C ASP A 344 27.56 -1.32 -21.50
N GLU A 345 28.33 -1.67 -22.56
CA GLU A 345 29.08 -2.93 -22.65
C GLU A 345 30.30 -3.03 -21.69
N ASP A 346 30.78 -1.90 -21.15
CA ASP A 346 31.90 -1.85 -20.21
C ASP A 346 31.47 -1.83 -18.72
N LEU A 347 30.17 -1.93 -18.43
CA LEU A 347 29.61 -1.77 -17.07
C LEU A 347 29.48 -3.07 -16.27
N ASP A 348 30.45 -3.98 -16.38
CA ASP A 348 30.63 -5.10 -15.44
C ASP A 348 31.82 -4.82 -14.50
N ILE A 349 31.58 -4.06 -13.43
CA ILE A 349 32.48 -3.89 -12.27
C ILE A 349 31.77 -4.04 -10.93
#